data_AF-A0A5P8W2C5-F1
#
_entry.id   AF-A0A5P8W2C5-F1
#
_cell.length_a   1.000
_cell.length_b   1.000
_cell.length_c   1.000
_cell.angle_alpha   90.00
_cell.angle_beta   90.00
_cell.angle_gamma   90.00
#
_symmetry.space_group_name_H-M   'P 1'
#
loop_
_entity.id
_entity.type
_entity.pdbx_description
1 polymer ?
#
loop_
_entity_poly.entity_id
_entity_poly.type
_entity_poly.pdbx_seq_one_letter_code
_entity_poly.pdbx_strand_id
1 'polypeptide(L)'
;MSETINIEQAVLDNLRILSNDKQQEVLDFVESLVKKTVNHQQLDTEDSDSNISSNLQQQKRLSLREIARLPVAERHKILEPFIAAIAEDFLNDPELTEFAVLDGEDWETEND
;
A
#
# COMPACT_ATOMS: atom_id res chain seq x y z
N MET A 1 19.02 -4.24 29.63
CA MET A 1 19.65 -3.53 28.50
C MET A 1 19.20 -4.25 27.26
N SER A 2 18.38 -3.64 26.41
CA SER A 2 17.91 -4.28 25.18
C SER A 2 18.96 -4.08 24.11
N GLU A 3 19.77 -5.12 23.84
CA GLU A 3 20.67 -5.12 22.69
C GLU A 3 19.80 -5.05 21.42
N THR A 4 19.77 -3.88 20.79
CA THR A 4 19.16 -3.73 19.47
C THR A 4 20.06 -4.45 18.49
N ILE A 5 19.68 -5.66 18.08
CA ILE A 5 20.38 -6.40 17.01
C ILE A 5 20.48 -5.49 15.79
N ASN A 6 21.71 -5.19 15.39
CA ASN A 6 21.97 -4.53 14.14
C ASN A 6 21.72 -5.55 13.02
N ILE A 7 20.58 -5.42 12.35
CA ILE A 7 20.10 -6.37 11.34
C ILE A 7 21.11 -6.49 10.19
N GLU A 8 21.74 -5.39 9.78
CA GLU A 8 22.75 -5.40 8.73
C GLU A 8 23.96 -6.25 9.14
N GLN A 9 24.44 -6.08 10.37
CA GLN A 9 25.54 -6.87 10.89
C GLN A 9 25.16 -8.35 11.01
N ALA A 10 23.96 -8.64 11.51
CA ALA A 10 23.47 -10.00 11.63
C ALA A 10 23.38 -10.70 10.24
N VAL A 11 22.91 -9.98 9.22
CA VAL A 11 22.86 -10.52 7.85
C VAL A 11 24.27 -10.77 7.31
N LEU A 12 25.19 -9.83 7.48
CA LEU A 12 26.59 -9.98 7.02
C LEU A 12 27.30 -11.15 7.70
N ASP A 13 27.11 -11.32 9.01
CA ASP A 13 27.69 -12.41 9.77
C ASP A 13 27.16 -13.77 9.28
N ASN A 14 25.85 -13.87 8.99
CA ASN A 14 25.25 -15.08 8.43
C ASN A 14 25.74 -15.36 7.00
N LEU A 15 25.84 -14.35 6.14
CA LEU A 15 26.32 -14.52 4.76
C LEU A 15 27.76 -15.01 4.71
N ARG A 16 28.60 -14.54 5.63
CA ARG A 16 30.02 -14.91 5.70
C ARG A 16 30.24 -16.39 6.05
N ILE A 17 29.27 -17.03 6.72
CA ILE A 17 29.32 -18.44 7.12
C ILE A 17 28.88 -19.37 5.97
N LEU A 18 28.17 -18.84 4.96
CA LEU A 18 27.68 -19.62 3.82
C LEU A 18 28.81 -19.99 2.85
N SER A 19 28.61 -21.07 2.08
CA SER A 19 29.48 -21.44 0.97
C SER A 19 29.37 -20.43 -0.18
N ASN A 20 30.40 -20.39 -1.03
CA ASN A 20 30.46 -19.44 -2.17
C ASN A 20 29.23 -19.56 -3.10
N ASP A 21 28.75 -20.78 -3.35
CA ASP A 21 27.55 -20.99 -4.19
C ASP A 21 26.31 -20.36 -3.57
N LYS A 22 26.17 -20.44 -2.24
CA LYS A 22 25.04 -19.87 -1.50
C LYS A 22 25.15 -18.36 -1.37
N GLN A 23 26.38 -17.82 -1.28
CA GLN A 23 26.60 -16.38 -1.34
C GLN A 23 26.20 -15.83 -2.72
N GLN A 24 26.54 -16.54 -3.81
CA GLN A 24 26.16 -16.14 -5.16
C GLN A 24 24.64 -16.18 -5.36
N GLU A 25 23.95 -17.21 -4.86
CA GLU A 25 22.49 -17.30 -4.92
C GLU A 25 21.80 -16.08 -4.26
N VAL A 26 22.33 -15.59 -3.14
CA VAL A 26 21.80 -14.38 -2.49
C VAL A 26 22.05 -13.13 -3.35
N LEU A 27 23.22 -13.00 -3.96
CA LEU A 27 23.52 -11.89 -4.86
C LEU A 27 22.59 -11.89 -6.08
N ASP A 28 22.36 -13.06 -6.67
CA ASP A 28 21.46 -13.23 -7.82
C ASP A 28 20.01 -12.90 -7.43
N PHE A 29 19.58 -13.28 -6.23
CA PHE A 29 18.27 -12.93 -5.69
C PHE A 29 18.12 -11.42 -5.49
N VAL A 30 19.12 -10.75 -4.90
CA VAL A 30 19.12 -9.29 -4.72
C VAL A 30 19.10 -8.58 -6.07
N GLU A 31 19.88 -9.05 -7.05
CA GLU A 31 19.86 -8.51 -8.41
C GLU A 31 18.48 -8.68 -9.07
N SER A 32 17.83 -9.82 -8.87
CA SER A 32 16.46 -10.08 -9.32
C SER A 32 15.45 -9.10 -8.70
N LEU A 33 15.56 -8.82 -7.39
CA LEU A 33 14.72 -7.81 -6.72
C LEU A 33 14.92 -6.42 -7.32
N VAL A 34 16.17 -6.00 -7.53
CA VAL A 34 16.49 -4.70 -8.14
C VAL A 34 15.90 -4.62 -9.55
N LYS A 35 16.13 -5.63 -10.40
CA LYS A 35 15.56 -5.70 -11.76
C LYS A 35 14.04 -5.66 -11.74
N LYS A 36 13.39 -6.37 -10.83
CA LYS A 36 11.92 -6.38 -10.68
C LYS A 36 11.40 -4.99 -10.29
N THR A 37 12.06 -4.29 -9.38
CA THR A 37 11.67 -2.92 -9.01
C THR A 37 11.83 -1.92 -10.15
N VAL A 38 12.88 -2.05 -10.96
CA VAL A 38 13.12 -1.16 -12.13
C VAL A 38 12.11 -1.44 -13.26
N ASN A 39 11.81 -2.71 -13.54
CA ASN A 39 10.85 -3.07 -14.60
C ASN A 39 9.40 -2.70 -14.25
N HIS A 40 9.01 -2.78 -12.97
CA HIS A 40 7.68 -2.32 -12.55
C HIS A 40 7.47 -0.81 -12.72
N GLN A 41 8.54 -0.02 -12.86
CA GLN A 41 8.45 1.42 -13.06
C GLN A 41 8.22 1.81 -14.53
N GLN A 42 8.40 0.88 -15.49
CA GLN A 42 8.12 1.10 -16.92
C GLN A 42 6.74 0.57 -17.36
N LEU A 43 6.14 -0.37 -16.64
CA LEU A 43 4.86 -1.02 -16.99
C LEU A 43 3.59 -0.26 -16.56
N ASP A 44 3.71 0.96 -16.03
CA ASP A 44 2.58 1.88 -15.82
C ASP A 44 2.28 2.78 -17.04
N THR A 45 3.03 2.60 -18.13
CA THR A 45 2.79 3.28 -19.40
C THR A 45 2.48 2.20 -20.43
N GLU A 46 1.32 2.28 -21.07
CA GLU A 46 0.86 1.39 -22.15
C GLU A 46 0.15 0.11 -21.68
N ASP A 47 -1.11 0.27 -21.26
CA ASP A 47 -2.20 -0.54 -21.80
C ASP A 47 -3.49 0.28 -21.86
N SER A 48 -4.22 0.03 -22.94
CA SER A 48 -5.09 0.98 -23.64
C SER A 48 -6.54 1.01 -23.17
N ASP A 49 -7.22 2.08 -23.60
CA ASP A 49 -8.64 2.16 -23.95
C ASP A 49 -9.68 2.33 -22.83
N SER A 50 -9.87 3.58 -22.41
CA SER A 50 -11.19 4.26 -22.45
C SER A 50 -11.12 5.70 -21.91
N ASN A 51 -10.71 6.61 -22.79
CA ASN A 51 -11.24 7.97 -23.05
C ASN A 51 -11.99 8.81 -21.96
N ILE A 52 -11.66 8.69 -20.67
CA ILE A 52 -12.17 9.60 -19.61
C ILE A 52 -11.02 10.19 -18.75
N SER A 53 -9.79 9.68 -18.92
CA SER A 53 -8.69 9.87 -17.96
C SER A 53 -7.77 11.09 -18.19
N SER A 54 -8.03 11.96 -19.16
CA SER A 54 -7.04 12.98 -19.55
C SER A 54 -6.91 14.19 -18.60
N ASN A 55 -7.76 14.33 -17.57
CA ASN A 55 -7.64 15.41 -16.58
C ASN A 55 -7.08 14.96 -15.21
N LEU A 56 -7.12 13.66 -14.89
CA LEU A 56 -6.62 13.12 -13.61
C LEU A 56 -5.18 12.60 -13.68
N GLN A 57 -4.62 12.43 -14.88
CA GLN A 57 -3.33 11.75 -15.11
C GLN A 57 -2.08 12.56 -14.78
N GLN A 58 -2.19 13.84 -14.38
CA GLN A 58 -1.02 14.63 -13.92
C GLN A 58 -0.87 14.69 -12.40
N GLN A 59 -1.81 14.12 -11.64
CA GLN A 59 -1.61 13.96 -10.21
C GLN A 59 -0.82 12.68 -9.98
N LYS A 60 0.46 12.86 -9.62
CA LYS A 60 1.36 11.82 -9.10
C LYS A 60 0.53 10.78 -8.33
N ARG A 61 0.44 9.55 -8.83
CA ARG A 61 -0.29 8.46 -8.16
C ARG A 61 0.38 8.19 -6.81
N LEU A 62 -0.21 8.72 -5.75
CA LEU A 62 0.26 8.53 -4.39
C LEU A 62 -0.17 7.14 -3.90
N SER A 63 0.72 6.44 -3.19
CA SER A 63 0.32 5.23 -2.49
C SER A 63 -0.70 5.54 -1.39
N LEU A 64 -1.50 4.55 -0.98
CA LEU A 64 -2.46 4.72 0.12
C LEU A 64 -1.79 5.22 1.41
N ARG A 65 -0.57 4.77 1.68
CA ARG A 65 0.22 5.23 2.83
C ARG A 65 0.61 6.70 2.72
N GLU A 66 0.93 7.16 1.53
CA GLU A 66 1.23 8.58 1.28
C GLU A 66 -0.04 9.43 1.39
N ILE A 67 -1.17 8.97 0.84
CA ILE A 67 -2.46 9.65 0.96
C ILE A 67 -2.85 9.79 2.44
N ALA A 68 -2.73 8.73 3.24
CA ALA A 68 -3.06 8.73 4.66
C ALA A 68 -2.23 9.73 5.49
N ARG A 69 -1.03 10.10 5.02
CA ARG A 69 -0.16 11.09 5.67
C ARG A 69 -0.56 12.54 5.38
N LEU A 70 -1.42 12.78 4.39
CA LEU A 70 -1.85 14.13 4.01
C LEU A 70 -2.92 14.69 4.97
N PRO A 71 -3.02 16.02 5.09
CA PRO A 71 -4.14 16.67 5.77
C PRO A 71 -5.49 16.21 5.22
N VAL A 72 -6.53 16.19 6.06
CA VAL A 72 -7.88 15.71 5.70
C VAL A 72 -8.41 16.39 4.42
N ALA A 73 -8.22 17.70 4.30
CA ALA A 73 -8.69 18.46 3.14
C ALA A 73 -8.04 18.02 1.82
N GLU A 74 -6.76 17.63 1.85
CA GLU A 74 -6.05 17.15 0.66
C GLU A 74 -6.44 15.71 0.33
N ARG A 75 -6.62 14.87 1.36
CA ARG A 75 -7.17 13.52 1.18
C ARG A 75 -8.52 13.56 0.48
N HIS A 76 -9.41 14.45 0.92
CA HIS A 76 -10.74 14.57 0.34
C HIS A 76 -10.67 14.94 -1.15
N LYS A 77 -9.84 15.91 -1.54
CA LYS A 77 -9.67 16.27 -2.96
C LYS A 77 -9.21 15.12 -3.85
N ILE A 78 -8.36 14.24 -3.31
CA ILE A 78 -7.85 13.07 -4.05
C ILE A 78 -8.93 11.99 -4.15
N LEU A 79 -9.71 11.78 -3.09
CA LEU A 79 -10.73 10.75 -3.02
C LEU A 79 -12.05 11.17 -3.66
N GLU A 80 -12.34 12.48 -3.75
CA GLU A 80 -13.57 13.08 -4.27
C GLU A 80 -14.08 12.44 -5.58
N PRO A 81 -13.24 12.20 -6.60
CA PRO A 81 -13.69 11.58 -7.84
C PRO A 81 -14.20 10.14 -7.68
N PHE A 82 -13.78 9.44 -6.62
CA PHE A 82 -14.12 8.05 -6.35
C PHE A 82 -15.29 7.90 -5.38
N ILE A 83 -15.69 8.96 -4.67
CA ILE A 83 -16.73 8.89 -3.63
C ILE A 83 -18.06 8.37 -4.19
N ALA A 84 -18.45 8.80 -5.39
CA ALA A 84 -19.70 8.37 -6.00
C ALA A 84 -19.70 6.87 -6.34
N ALA A 85 -18.57 6.36 -6.86
CA ALA A 85 -18.41 4.94 -7.15
C ALA A 85 -18.41 4.11 -5.85
N ILE A 86 -17.68 4.57 -4.84
CA ILE A 86 -17.66 3.94 -3.52
C ILE A 86 -19.08 3.89 -2.93
N ALA A 87 -19.86 4.97 -3.01
CA ALA A 87 -21.23 4.99 -2.50
C ALA A 87 -22.11 3.94 -3.18
N GLU A 88 -21.96 3.73 -4.49
CA GLU A 88 -22.65 2.69 -5.23
C GLU A 88 -22.22 1.29 -4.79
N ASP A 89 -20.92 1.07 -4.55
CA ASP A 89 -20.41 -0.21 -4.03
C ASP A 89 -21.02 -0.53 -2.65
N PHE A 90 -21.10 0.46 -1.74
CA PHE A 90 -21.73 0.29 -0.42
C PHE A 90 -23.24 -0.01 -0.49
N LEU A 91 -23.94 0.40 -1.55
CA LEU A 91 -25.36 0.09 -1.72
C LEU A 91 -25.60 -1.33 -2.23
N ASN A 92 -24.67 -1.84 -3.03
CA ASN A 92 -24.81 -3.12 -3.72
C ASN A 92 -24.08 -4.27 -3.03
N ASP A 93 -23.10 -3.96 -2.18
CA ASP A 93 -22.32 -4.94 -1.43
C ASP A 93 -22.64 -4.89 0.07
N PRO A 94 -23.46 -5.84 0.58
CA PRO A 94 -23.81 -5.88 1.99
C PRO A 94 -22.59 -6.13 2.89
N GLU A 95 -21.51 -6.77 2.40
CA GLU A 95 -20.29 -7.03 3.19
C GLU A 95 -19.60 -5.71 3.60
N LEU A 96 -19.68 -4.68 2.76
CA LEU A 96 -19.12 -3.35 3.04
C LEU A 96 -19.91 -2.59 4.11
N THR A 97 -21.14 -3.01 4.39
CA THR A 97 -22.02 -2.41 5.41
C THR A 97 -22.05 -3.18 6.72
N GLU A 98 -21.37 -4.33 6.82
CA GLU A 98 -21.39 -5.19 8.01
C GLU A 98 -21.00 -4.47 9.30
N PHE A 99 -20.03 -3.56 9.23
CA PHE A 99 -19.58 -2.78 10.38
C PHE A 99 -20.57 -1.69 10.79
N ALA A 100 -21.39 -1.19 9.86
CA ALA A 100 -22.39 -0.14 10.15
C ALA A 100 -23.65 -0.70 10.82
N VAL A 101 -23.97 -1.98 10.60
CA VAL A 101 -25.09 -2.67 11.25
C VAL A 101 -24.83 -2.90 12.75
N LEU A 102 -23.56 -2.89 13.18
CA LEU A 102 -23.16 -3.09 14.57
C LEU A 102 -23.18 -1.82 15.44
N ASP A 103 -23.45 -0.65 14.87
CA ASP A 103 -23.39 0.66 15.58
C ASP A 103 -24.72 1.11 16.20
N GLY A 104 -25.64 0.15 16.45
CA GLY A 104 -27.01 0.45 16.89
C GLY A 104 -27.30 0.31 18.38
N GLU A 105 -26.51 -0.41 19.19
CA GLU A 105 -27.07 -0.97 20.43
C GLU A 105 -26.30 -0.79 21.74
N ASP A 106 -25.17 -0.06 21.85
CA ASP A 106 -24.56 0.06 23.19
C ASP A 106 -23.58 1.22 23.45
N TRP A 107 -23.82 2.40 22.85
CA TRP A 107 -23.06 3.61 23.21
C TRP A 107 -23.73 4.49 24.30
N GLU A 108 -24.91 4.12 24.81
CA GLU A 108 -25.50 4.78 26.00
C GLU A 108 -24.95 4.14 27.27
N THR A 109 -23.78 4.61 27.71
CA THR A 109 -23.39 4.43 29.11
C THR A 109 -24.21 5.37 29.97
N GLU A 110 -25.41 4.94 30.37
CA GLU A 110 -26.13 5.54 31.51
C GLU A 110 -25.26 5.39 32.76
N ASN A 111 -24.64 6.48 33.20
CA ASN A 111 -24.14 6.64 34.56
C ASN A 111 -24.13 8.14 34.88
N ASP A 112 -25.32 8.65 35.25
CA ASP A 112 -25.49 9.84 36.10
C ASP A 112 -25.56 9.42 37.58
#